data_AF-A0A9E3SPF2-F1
#
_entry.id   AF-A0A9E3SPF2-F1
#
_cell.length_a   1.000
_cell.length_b   1.000
_cell.length_c   1.000
_cell.angle_alpha   90.00
_cell.angle_beta   90.00
_cell.angle_gamma   90.00
#
_symmetry.space_group_name_H-M   'P 1'
#
loop_
_entity.id
_entity.type
_entity.pdbx_description
1 polymer ?
#
loop_
_entity_poly.entity_id
_entity_poly.type
_entity_poly.pdbx_seq_one_letter_code
_entity_poly.pdbx_strand_id
1 'polypeptide(L)'
;MSTPAPSPRTTPPVDPPDKKATEHHVPITQGRVDFRKRLPIWVQEMPQFGRFRPTEPDPNYQLLNKQAIGELLKDAPDRVKKEIFDDIDFMDYELLRLFRQRDYQAKYNQNRYRRQQIFFLILAVAATLIGSLQVVALNTSPDVMPLFAFLETLVALLTAFLAAISGRESPQELWLTNRRRAEQMRREYFRFLTHMPPYDEVTGYQRRMLFSQRAADVNRGMYPQELPGKMATGGDDGSV
;
A
#
# COMPACT_ATOMS: atom_id res chain seq x y z
N MET A 1 -28.96 -18.43 -54.63
CA MET A 1 -28.83 -19.51 -53.64
C MET A 1 -28.44 -18.86 -52.31
N SER A 2 -29.40 -18.67 -51.42
CA SER A 2 -29.19 -17.99 -50.14
C SER A 2 -28.79 -19.02 -49.09
N THR A 3 -27.61 -18.87 -48.51
CA THR A 3 -27.11 -19.70 -47.42
C THR A 3 -27.92 -19.42 -46.14
N PRO A 4 -28.44 -20.46 -45.46
CA PRO A 4 -29.17 -20.28 -44.21
C PRO A 4 -28.24 -19.83 -43.09
N ALA A 5 -28.72 -18.91 -42.26
CA ALA A 5 -28.00 -18.37 -41.12
C ALA A 5 -27.72 -19.46 -40.05
N PRO A 6 -26.53 -19.44 -39.41
CA PRO A 6 -26.19 -20.41 -38.38
C PRO A 6 -27.07 -20.21 -37.13
N SER A 7 -27.59 -21.32 -36.60
CA SER A 7 -28.41 -21.32 -35.40
C SER A 7 -27.61 -20.89 -34.15
N PRO A 8 -28.22 -20.14 -33.22
CA PRO A 8 -27.56 -19.69 -32.00
C PRO A 8 -27.19 -20.88 -31.11
N ARG A 9 -25.91 -20.98 -30.71
CA ARG A 9 -25.45 -21.96 -29.73
C ARG A 9 -26.08 -21.65 -28.37
N THR A 10 -26.93 -22.55 -27.90
CA THR A 10 -27.41 -22.58 -26.52
C THR A 10 -26.23 -22.97 -25.62
N THR A 11 -25.63 -22.00 -24.92
CA THR A 11 -24.66 -22.30 -23.87
C THR A 11 -25.36 -23.04 -22.73
N PRO A 12 -24.79 -24.16 -22.22
CA PRO A 12 -25.35 -24.84 -21.06
C PRO A 12 -25.38 -23.90 -19.85
N PRO A 13 -26.36 -24.09 -18.94
CA PRO A 13 -26.47 -23.30 -17.72
C PRO A 13 -25.17 -23.41 -16.92
N VAL A 14 -24.59 -22.27 -16.58
CA VAL A 14 -23.41 -22.16 -15.72
C VAL A 14 -23.82 -22.67 -14.33
N ASP A 15 -23.17 -23.73 -13.86
CA ASP A 15 -23.38 -24.23 -12.50
C ASP A 15 -23.12 -23.10 -11.48
N PRO A 16 -23.94 -23.00 -10.42
CA PRO A 16 -23.72 -21.99 -9.39
C PRO A 16 -22.32 -22.15 -8.80
N PRO A 17 -21.53 -21.06 -8.69
CA PRO A 17 -20.16 -21.14 -8.23
C PRO A 17 -20.11 -21.78 -6.84
N ASP A 18 -19.25 -22.78 -6.71
CA ASP A 18 -19.05 -23.56 -5.50
C ASP A 18 -18.69 -22.62 -4.34
N LYS A 19 -19.59 -22.50 -3.35
CA LYS A 19 -19.53 -21.51 -2.25
C LYS A 19 -18.32 -21.66 -1.32
N LYS A 20 -17.45 -22.65 -1.55
CA LYS A 20 -16.24 -22.90 -0.75
C LYS A 20 -14.99 -22.20 -1.27
N ALA A 21 -15.00 -21.62 -2.47
CA ALA A 21 -13.81 -21.03 -3.09
C ALA A 21 -13.67 -19.50 -2.92
N THR A 22 -14.58 -18.84 -2.21
CA THR A 22 -14.47 -17.41 -1.88
C THR A 22 -13.95 -17.19 -0.47
N GLU A 23 -12.87 -17.89 -0.09
CA GLU A 23 -11.97 -17.30 0.90
C GLU A 23 -11.37 -16.06 0.23
N HIS A 24 -12.01 -14.92 0.48
CA HIS A 24 -11.52 -13.63 0.02
C HIS A 24 -10.03 -13.55 0.36
N HIS A 25 -9.17 -13.53 -0.66
CA HIS A 25 -7.74 -13.27 -0.50
C HIS A 25 -7.59 -11.88 0.10
N VAL A 26 -7.68 -11.80 1.43
CA VAL A 26 -7.44 -10.56 2.15
C VAL A 26 -5.98 -10.22 1.88
N PRO A 27 -5.68 -9.02 1.36
CA PRO A 27 -4.30 -8.64 1.11
C PRO A 27 -3.49 -8.83 2.39
N ILE A 28 -2.41 -9.60 2.30
CA ILE A 28 -1.55 -9.92 3.45
C ILE A 28 -0.86 -8.62 3.87
N THR A 29 -1.31 -8.02 4.97
CA THR A 29 -0.73 -6.77 5.50
C THR A 29 -0.21 -7.00 6.92
N GLN A 30 0.90 -6.33 7.28
CA GLN A 30 1.44 -6.35 8.65
C GLN A 30 0.51 -5.81 9.76
N GLY A 31 -0.67 -5.28 9.43
CA GLY A 31 -1.57 -4.73 10.45
C GLY A 31 -2.32 -5.84 11.16
N ARG A 32 -2.44 -5.80 12.49
CA ARG A 32 -3.39 -6.65 13.22
C ARG A 32 -4.81 -6.22 12.86
N VAL A 33 -5.44 -6.96 11.96
CA VAL A 33 -6.74 -6.60 11.40
C VAL A 33 -7.88 -7.00 12.36
N ASP A 34 -7.64 -7.89 13.33
CA ASP A 34 -8.73 -8.72 13.87
C ASP A 34 -9.85 -8.02 14.65
N PHE A 35 -9.57 -6.98 15.44
CA PHE A 35 -10.66 -6.32 16.17
C PHE A 35 -11.50 -5.38 15.28
N ARG A 36 -10.88 -4.77 14.26
CA ARG A 36 -11.56 -3.80 13.39
C ARG A 36 -12.42 -4.48 12.32
N LYS A 37 -12.14 -5.73 11.94
CA LYS A 37 -12.94 -6.47 10.94
C LYS A 37 -14.43 -6.52 11.26
N ARG A 38 -14.78 -6.50 12.55
CA ARG A 38 -16.18 -6.57 13.02
C ARG A 38 -16.88 -5.21 13.02
N LEU A 39 -16.15 -4.12 12.85
CA LEU A 39 -16.69 -2.76 12.85
C LEU A 39 -17.14 -2.37 11.43
N PRO A 40 -18.07 -1.41 11.30
CA PRO A 40 -18.45 -0.86 10.00
C PRO A 40 -17.25 -0.35 9.20
N ILE A 41 -17.31 -0.42 7.87
CA ILE A 41 -16.20 -0.11 6.95
C ILE A 41 -15.57 1.26 7.26
N TRP A 42 -16.41 2.29 7.48
CA TRP A 42 -15.93 3.64 7.80
C TRP A 42 -15.06 3.68 9.08
N VAL A 43 -15.35 2.85 10.09
CA VAL A 43 -14.55 2.74 11.33
C VAL A 43 -13.23 2.02 11.08
N GLN A 44 -13.21 1.06 10.15
CA GLN A 44 -11.97 0.35 9.79
C GLN A 44 -10.95 1.30 9.17
N GLU A 45 -11.44 2.29 8.42
CA GLU A 45 -10.62 3.31 7.76
C GLU A 45 -10.18 4.43 8.70
N MET A 46 -10.83 4.59 9.86
CA MET A 46 -10.45 5.60 10.86
C MET A 46 -8.99 5.42 11.32
N PRO A 47 -8.27 6.52 11.58
CA PRO A 47 -6.93 6.42 12.14
C PRO A 47 -6.95 5.70 13.49
N GLN A 48 -5.84 5.07 13.81
CA GLN A 48 -5.53 4.65 15.17
C GLN A 48 -5.14 5.89 15.97
N PHE A 49 -6.03 6.28 16.89
CA PHE A 49 -5.75 7.27 17.92
C PHE A 49 -4.89 6.63 19.02
N GLY A 50 -3.88 7.35 19.52
CA GLY A 50 -2.93 6.84 20.51
C GLY A 50 -1.64 6.28 19.90
N ARG A 51 -1.08 5.22 20.53
CA ARG A 51 0.13 4.55 20.04
C ARG A 51 -0.21 3.69 18.82
N PHE A 52 0.44 3.99 17.69
CA PHE A 52 0.36 3.16 16.48
C PHE A 52 0.80 1.74 16.83
N ARG A 53 0.00 0.74 16.46
CA ARG A 53 0.31 -0.68 16.67
C ARG A 53 0.36 -1.38 15.32
N PRO A 54 1.43 -2.14 15.01
CA PRO A 54 2.59 -2.44 15.88
C PRO A 54 3.52 -1.23 16.08
N THR A 55 4.39 -1.25 17.09
CA THR A 55 5.42 -0.21 17.31
C THR A 55 6.68 -0.47 16.50
N GLU A 56 6.83 -1.69 15.99
CA GLU A 56 7.98 -2.16 15.22
C GLU A 56 7.49 -3.01 14.04
N PRO A 57 8.28 -3.11 12.96
CA PRO A 57 7.97 -4.02 11.86
C PRO A 57 7.88 -5.47 12.34
N ASP A 58 6.88 -6.22 11.88
CA ASP A 58 6.73 -7.63 12.24
C ASP A 58 7.84 -8.49 11.60
N PRO A 59 8.75 -9.10 12.40
CA PRO A 59 9.84 -9.93 11.88
C PRO A 59 9.38 -11.27 11.33
N ASN A 60 8.13 -11.66 11.53
CA ASN A 60 7.58 -12.93 11.06
C ASN A 60 6.70 -12.74 9.81
N TYR A 61 6.48 -11.51 9.36
CA TYR A 61 5.70 -11.25 8.16
C TYR A 61 6.39 -11.85 6.92
N GLN A 62 5.68 -12.69 6.18
CA GLN A 62 6.10 -13.28 4.92
C GLN A 62 5.16 -12.84 3.79
N LEU A 63 5.70 -12.61 2.60
CA LEU A 63 4.90 -12.32 1.41
C LEU A 63 4.18 -13.57 0.89
N LEU A 64 4.87 -14.72 0.96
CA LEU A 64 4.32 -16.01 0.58
C LEU A 64 4.29 -16.93 1.81
N ASN A 65 3.19 -17.64 2.01
CA ASN A 65 3.09 -18.65 3.04
C ASN A 65 3.85 -19.91 2.59
N LYS A 66 4.94 -20.25 3.29
CA LYS A 66 5.75 -21.44 2.98
C LYS A 66 4.96 -22.74 3.00
N GLN A 67 3.94 -22.85 3.84
CA GLN A 67 3.06 -24.02 3.90
C GLN A 67 2.20 -24.15 2.64
N ALA A 68 1.60 -23.05 2.21
CA ALA A 68 0.79 -23.02 0.98
C ALA A 68 1.65 -23.32 -0.27
N ILE A 69 2.90 -22.85 -0.30
CA ILE A 69 3.86 -23.21 -1.36
C ILE A 69 4.22 -24.69 -1.29
N GLY A 70 4.45 -25.24 -0.10
CA GLY A 70 4.74 -26.66 0.08
C GLY A 70 3.60 -27.55 -0.41
N GLU A 71 2.36 -27.14 -0.16
CA GLU A 71 1.17 -27.82 -0.66
C GLU A 71 1.05 -27.70 -2.20
N LEU A 72 1.28 -26.51 -2.75
CA LEU A 72 1.27 -26.28 -4.20
C LEU A 72 2.34 -27.11 -4.92
N LEU A 73 3.49 -27.31 -4.30
CA LEU A 73 4.63 -28.04 -4.86
C LEU A 73 4.63 -29.52 -4.47
N LYS A 74 3.55 -30.08 -3.91
CA LYS A 74 3.54 -31.47 -3.42
C LYS A 74 3.96 -32.49 -4.49
N ASP A 75 3.56 -32.26 -5.75
CA ASP A 75 3.82 -33.16 -6.88
C ASP A 75 5.09 -32.78 -7.69
N ALA A 76 5.79 -31.71 -7.31
CA ALA A 76 7.01 -31.28 -7.98
C ALA A 76 8.22 -32.19 -7.63
N PRO A 77 9.25 -32.27 -8.48
CA PRO A 77 10.49 -32.96 -8.13
C PRO A 77 11.20 -32.32 -6.92
N ASP A 78 11.78 -33.13 -6.03
CA ASP A 78 12.41 -32.65 -4.79
C ASP A 78 13.51 -31.60 -5.02
N ARG A 79 14.26 -31.73 -6.13
CA ARG A 79 15.27 -30.75 -6.54
C ARG A 79 14.67 -29.35 -6.75
N VAL A 80 13.50 -29.28 -7.40
CA VAL A 80 12.82 -28.02 -7.69
C VAL A 80 12.24 -27.42 -6.42
N LYS A 81 11.64 -28.25 -5.54
CA LYS A 81 11.16 -27.80 -4.24
C LYS A 81 12.28 -27.15 -3.43
N LYS A 82 13.43 -27.84 -3.35
CA LYS A 82 14.59 -27.34 -2.62
C LYS A 82 15.09 -26.01 -3.17
N GLU A 83 15.24 -25.89 -4.49
CA GLU A 83 15.68 -24.63 -5.11
C GLU A 83 14.73 -23.47 -4.80
N ILE A 84 13.41 -23.70 -4.91
CA ILE A 84 12.40 -22.67 -4.60
C ILE A 84 12.46 -22.25 -3.13
N PHE A 85 12.57 -23.20 -2.20
CA PHE A 85 12.67 -22.87 -0.77
C PHE A 85 13.99 -22.16 -0.42
N ASP A 86 15.11 -22.60 -1.01
CA ASP A 86 16.41 -21.95 -0.84
C ASP A 86 16.37 -20.49 -1.34
N ASP A 87 15.65 -20.24 -2.43
CA ASP A 87 15.46 -18.90 -2.97
C ASP A 87 14.52 -18.05 -2.10
N ILE A 88 13.44 -18.61 -1.58
CA ILE A 88 12.55 -17.92 -0.64
C ILE A 88 13.31 -17.53 0.62
N ASP A 89 14.10 -18.43 1.20
CA ASP A 89 14.89 -18.15 2.40
C ASP A 89 15.91 -17.04 2.15
N PHE A 90 16.56 -17.05 0.98
CA PHE A 90 17.45 -15.98 0.55
C PHE A 90 16.72 -14.63 0.42
N MET A 91 15.56 -14.60 -0.25
CA MET A 91 14.76 -13.38 -0.41
C MET A 91 14.21 -12.86 0.92
N ASP A 92 13.83 -13.74 1.83
CA ASP A 92 13.38 -13.42 3.19
C ASP A 92 14.49 -12.67 3.96
N TYR A 93 15.73 -13.13 3.81
CA TYR A 93 16.88 -12.51 4.45
C TYR A 93 17.23 -11.15 3.84
N GLU A 94 17.36 -11.07 2.52
CA GLU A 94 17.85 -9.87 1.82
C GLU A 94 16.79 -8.79 1.66
N LEU A 95 15.62 -9.15 1.11
CA LEU A 95 14.61 -8.20 0.67
C LEU A 95 13.51 -8.00 1.72
N LEU A 96 13.02 -9.06 2.37
CA LEU A 96 11.87 -8.90 3.28
C LEU A 96 12.18 -8.02 4.47
N ARG A 97 13.41 -8.04 5.00
CA ARG A 97 13.80 -7.11 6.07
C ARG A 97 13.55 -5.65 5.68
N LEU A 98 13.97 -5.26 4.47
CA LEU A 98 13.78 -3.91 3.94
C LEU A 98 12.31 -3.62 3.64
N PHE A 99 11.62 -4.59 3.01
CA PHE A 99 10.18 -4.48 2.73
C PHE A 99 9.38 -4.22 4.00
N ARG A 100 9.64 -4.98 5.07
CA ARG A 100 8.91 -4.86 6.35
C ARG A 100 9.07 -3.47 6.94
N GLN A 101 10.28 -2.91 6.89
CA GLN A 101 10.54 -1.56 7.38
C GLN A 101 9.79 -0.51 6.55
N ARG A 102 9.79 -0.63 5.21
CA ARG A 102 9.11 0.33 4.33
C ARG A 102 7.60 0.24 4.40
N ASP A 103 7.04 -0.97 4.47
CA ASP A 103 5.59 -1.16 4.65
C ASP A 103 5.12 -0.61 6.01
N TYR A 104 5.89 -0.85 7.07
CA TYR A 104 5.65 -0.27 8.39
C TYR A 104 5.65 1.26 8.35
N GLN A 105 6.69 1.87 7.76
CA GLN A 105 6.81 3.33 7.62
C GLN A 105 5.68 3.91 6.76
N ALA A 106 5.26 3.22 5.70
CA ALA A 106 4.13 3.65 4.88
C ALA A 106 2.84 3.71 5.72
N LYS A 107 2.53 2.66 6.48
CA LYS A 107 1.32 2.63 7.33
C LYS A 107 1.36 3.64 8.46
N TYR A 108 2.52 3.83 9.08
CA TYR A 108 2.71 4.84 10.11
C TYR A 108 2.38 6.23 9.58
N ASN A 109 2.95 6.60 8.43
CA ASN A 109 2.71 7.90 7.80
C ASN A 109 1.27 8.05 7.27
N GLN A 110 0.66 6.97 6.77
CA GLN A 110 -0.76 6.96 6.41
C GLN A 110 -1.65 7.28 7.63
N ASN A 111 -1.36 6.66 8.78
CA ASN A 111 -2.10 6.92 10.01
C ASN A 111 -1.91 8.37 10.49
N ARG A 112 -0.67 8.88 10.42
CA ARG A 112 -0.34 10.28 10.75
C ARG A 112 -1.12 11.27 9.87
N TYR A 113 -1.15 11.02 8.56
CA TYR A 113 -1.90 11.83 7.60
C TYR A 113 -3.40 11.83 7.91
N ARG A 114 -4.03 10.65 8.08
CA ARG A 114 -5.46 10.54 8.41
C ARG A 114 -5.82 11.25 9.72
N ARG A 115 -4.95 11.19 10.73
CA ARG A 115 -5.14 11.93 11.98
C ARG A 115 -5.19 13.44 11.73
N GLN A 116 -4.24 13.97 10.97
CA GLN A 116 -4.22 15.41 10.65
C GLN A 116 -5.49 15.84 9.90
N GLN A 117 -5.93 15.05 8.92
CA GLN A 117 -7.18 15.32 8.20
C GLN A 117 -8.40 15.38 9.13
N ILE A 118 -8.52 14.43 10.07
CA ILE A 118 -9.64 14.43 11.03
C ILE A 118 -9.56 15.63 11.98
N PHE A 119 -8.36 16.03 12.41
CA PHE A 119 -8.23 17.25 13.22
C PHE A 119 -8.66 18.50 12.44
N PHE A 120 -8.24 18.65 11.18
CA PHE A 120 -8.71 19.75 10.34
C PHE A 120 -10.23 19.72 10.13
N LEU A 121 -10.81 18.54 9.91
CA LEU A 121 -12.26 18.40 9.77
C LEU A 121 -13.00 18.83 11.05
N ILE A 122 -12.52 18.40 12.22
CA ILE A 122 -13.09 18.79 13.52
C ILE A 122 -13.00 20.31 13.71
N LEU A 123 -11.85 20.92 13.39
CA LEU A 123 -11.66 22.37 13.50
C LEU A 123 -12.56 23.14 12.52
N ALA A 124 -12.72 22.65 11.29
CA ALA A 124 -13.62 23.24 10.30
C ALA A 124 -15.08 23.20 10.78
N VAL A 125 -15.54 22.04 11.29
CA VAL A 125 -16.89 21.90 11.85
C VAL A 125 -17.07 22.84 13.05
N ALA A 126 -16.09 22.93 13.95
CA ALA A 126 -16.14 23.85 15.08
C ALA A 126 -16.23 25.31 14.63
N ALA A 127 -15.43 25.72 13.65
CA ALA A 127 -15.48 27.07 13.08
C ALA A 127 -16.85 27.38 12.48
N THR A 128 -17.43 26.46 11.70
CA THR A 128 -18.77 26.61 11.13
C THR A 128 -19.85 26.75 12.21
N LEU A 129 -19.79 25.92 13.26
CA LEU A 129 -20.74 26.00 14.38
C LEU A 129 -20.60 27.34 15.11
N ILE A 130 -19.39 27.77 15.44
CA ILE A 130 -19.15 29.06 16.11
C ILE A 130 -19.65 30.22 15.25
N GLY A 131 -19.29 30.26 13.96
CA GLY A 131 -19.75 31.29 13.04
C GLY A 131 -21.27 31.34 12.92
N SER A 132 -21.94 30.17 12.86
CA SER A 132 -23.41 30.13 12.85
C SER A 132 -24.03 30.66 14.14
N LEU A 133 -23.44 30.36 15.30
CA LEU A 133 -23.92 30.83 16.60
C LEU A 133 -23.66 32.33 16.79
N GLN A 134 -22.55 32.86 16.27
CA GLN A 134 -22.27 34.30 16.25
C GLN A 134 -23.38 35.07 15.53
N VAL A 135 -23.80 34.59 14.35
CA VAL A 135 -24.89 35.23 13.58
C VAL A 135 -26.20 35.27 14.36
N VAL A 136 -26.53 34.20 15.10
CA VAL A 136 -27.72 34.16 15.95
C VAL A 136 -27.58 35.07 17.16
N ALA A 137 -26.41 35.06 17.81
CA ALA A 137 -26.14 35.84 19.01
C ALA A 137 -26.18 37.35 18.76
N LEU A 138 -25.76 37.81 17.58
CA LEU A 138 -25.82 39.23 17.19
C LEU A 138 -27.23 39.82 17.33
N ASN A 139 -28.28 39.01 17.08
CA ASN A 139 -29.67 39.47 17.14
C ASN A 139 -30.34 39.20 18.49
N THR A 140 -29.87 38.19 19.23
CA THR A 140 -30.58 37.66 20.41
C THR A 140 -29.90 37.99 21.73
N SER A 141 -28.56 38.03 21.77
CA SER A 141 -27.78 38.24 22.99
C SER A 141 -26.39 38.82 22.64
N PRO A 142 -26.30 40.15 22.40
CA PRO A 142 -25.03 40.78 22.01
C PRO A 142 -23.91 40.61 23.04
N ASP A 143 -24.25 40.46 24.33
CA ASP A 143 -23.29 40.35 25.43
C ASP A 143 -22.42 39.08 25.35
N VAL A 144 -22.88 38.01 24.69
CA VAL A 144 -22.09 36.78 24.52
C VAL A 144 -21.23 36.79 23.26
N MET A 145 -21.38 37.81 22.39
CA MET A 145 -20.63 37.89 21.13
C MET A 145 -19.10 37.92 21.33
N PRO A 146 -18.52 38.65 22.32
CA PRO A 146 -17.09 38.62 22.58
C PRO A 146 -16.55 37.22 22.89
N LEU A 147 -17.35 36.39 23.58
CA LEU A 147 -16.97 35.01 23.89
C LEU A 147 -16.87 34.17 22.61
N PHE A 148 -17.84 34.27 21.70
CA PHE A 148 -17.78 33.52 20.45
C PHE A 148 -16.67 34.01 19.52
N ALA A 149 -16.43 35.32 19.44
CA ALA A 149 -15.28 35.87 18.71
C ALA A 149 -13.95 35.32 19.28
N PHE A 150 -13.82 35.26 20.61
CA PHE A 150 -12.66 34.64 21.24
C PHE A 150 -12.53 33.15 20.87
N LEU A 151 -13.59 32.36 20.95
CA LEU A 151 -13.58 30.95 20.56
C LEU A 151 -13.20 30.75 19.08
N GLU A 152 -13.69 31.60 18.19
CA GLU A 152 -13.30 31.59 16.77
C GLU A 152 -11.80 31.85 16.60
N THR A 153 -11.25 32.85 17.29
CA THR A 153 -9.80 33.12 17.24
C THR A 153 -8.96 31.96 17.77
N LEU A 154 -9.43 31.23 18.78
CA LEU A 154 -8.77 30.02 19.27
C LEU A 154 -8.76 28.91 18.21
N VAL A 155 -9.90 28.69 17.53
CA VAL A 155 -9.99 27.69 16.45
C VAL A 155 -9.07 28.09 15.28
N ALA A 156 -9.04 29.37 14.91
CA ALA A 156 -8.14 29.89 13.88
C ALA A 156 -6.67 29.67 14.26
N LEU A 157 -6.30 29.97 15.50
CA LEU A 157 -4.94 29.76 16.02
C LEU A 157 -4.54 28.27 15.99
N LEU A 158 -5.41 27.37 16.46
CA LEU A 158 -5.17 25.93 16.41
C LEU A 158 -5.04 25.40 14.99
N THR A 159 -5.85 25.93 14.06
CA THR A 159 -5.79 25.57 12.63
C THR A 159 -4.46 26.00 12.02
N ALA A 160 -4.04 27.25 12.26
CA ALA A 160 -2.75 27.77 11.79
C ALA A 160 -1.57 26.98 12.38
N PHE A 161 -1.62 26.65 13.68
CA PHE A 161 -0.61 25.84 14.35
C PHE A 161 -0.51 24.43 13.73
N LEU A 162 -1.64 23.76 13.51
CA LEU A 162 -1.68 22.43 12.89
C LEU A 162 -1.14 22.48 11.46
N ALA A 163 -1.51 23.50 10.68
CA ALA A 163 -1.00 23.73 9.34
C ALA A 163 0.53 23.90 9.34
N ALA A 164 1.06 24.75 10.22
CA ALA A 164 2.49 24.98 10.36
C ALA A 164 3.29 23.70 10.71
N ILE A 165 2.76 22.85 11.60
CA ILE A 165 3.40 21.57 11.94
C ILE A 165 3.32 20.58 10.78
N SER A 166 2.18 20.52 10.09
CA SER A 166 1.99 19.61 8.97
C SER A 166 2.85 19.98 7.74
N GLY A 167 3.20 21.26 7.59
CA GLY A 167 3.97 21.76 6.44
C GLY A 167 5.47 21.41 6.44
N ARG A 168 6.05 21.00 7.58
CA ARG A 168 7.50 20.70 7.67
C ARG A 168 7.93 19.46 6.89
N GLU A 169 7.09 18.43 6.92
CA GLU A 169 7.27 17.19 6.16
C GLU A 169 5.89 16.64 5.83
N SER A 170 5.55 16.53 4.55
CA SER A 170 4.26 15.99 4.13
C SER A 170 4.17 14.50 4.45
N PRO A 171 3.32 14.06 5.40
CA PRO A 171 3.18 12.63 5.69
C PRO A 171 2.58 11.88 4.51
N GLN A 172 1.87 12.57 3.60
CA GLN A 172 1.35 11.98 2.38
C GLN A 172 2.48 11.59 1.42
N GLU A 173 3.47 12.46 1.21
CA GLU A 173 4.64 12.15 0.37
C GLU A 173 5.47 11.02 0.96
N LEU A 174 5.70 11.04 2.28
CA LEU A 174 6.40 9.96 2.97
C LEU A 174 5.64 8.63 2.87
N TRP A 175 4.31 8.65 2.97
CA TRP A 175 3.47 7.47 2.76
C TRP A 175 3.62 6.95 1.32
N LEU A 176 3.44 7.80 0.32
CA LEU A 176 3.51 7.41 -1.10
C LEU A 176 4.89 6.88 -1.48
N THR A 177 5.96 7.54 -1.04
CA THR A 177 7.34 7.10 -1.32
C THR A 177 7.63 5.74 -0.68
N ASN A 178 7.29 5.55 0.60
CA ASN A 178 7.51 4.25 1.25
C ASN A 178 6.63 3.15 0.67
N ARG A 179 5.38 3.46 0.32
CA ARG A 179 4.45 2.54 -0.34
C ARG A 179 4.98 2.10 -1.70
N ARG A 180 5.48 3.04 -2.51
CA ARG A 180 6.08 2.76 -3.82
C ARG A 180 7.29 1.85 -3.69
N ARG A 181 8.20 2.13 -2.74
CA ARG A 181 9.36 1.28 -2.45
C ARG A 181 8.94 -0.14 -2.05
N ALA A 182 7.97 -0.28 -1.15
CA ALA A 182 7.47 -1.58 -0.72
C ALA A 182 6.82 -2.37 -1.89
N GLU A 183 6.02 -1.71 -2.74
CA GLU A 183 5.45 -2.35 -3.93
C GLU A 183 6.51 -2.76 -4.95
N GLN A 184 7.54 -1.93 -5.16
CA GLN A 184 8.64 -2.29 -6.04
C GLN A 184 9.44 -3.48 -5.50
N MET A 185 9.71 -3.52 -4.19
CA MET A 185 10.32 -4.69 -3.55
C MET A 185 9.47 -5.96 -3.73
N ARG A 186 8.14 -5.86 -3.59
CA ARG A 186 7.24 -6.99 -3.86
C ARG A 186 7.32 -7.44 -5.32
N ARG A 187 7.39 -6.51 -6.27
CA ARG A 187 7.56 -6.85 -7.69
C ARG A 187 8.89 -7.55 -7.96
N GLU A 188 9.99 -7.06 -7.40
CA GLU A 188 11.31 -7.70 -7.55
C GLU A 188 11.33 -9.09 -6.90
N TYR A 189 10.68 -9.27 -5.74
CA TYR A 189 10.49 -10.58 -5.11
C TYR A 189 9.83 -11.58 -6.08
N PHE A 190 8.71 -11.20 -6.71
CA PHE A 190 8.05 -12.07 -7.67
C PHE A 190 8.88 -12.31 -8.93
N ARG A 191 9.53 -11.27 -9.46
CA ARG A 191 10.39 -11.41 -10.64
C ARG A 191 11.55 -12.37 -10.43
N PHE A 192 12.18 -12.32 -9.27
CA PHE A 192 13.25 -13.25 -8.92
C PHE A 192 12.74 -14.69 -8.87
N LEU A 193 11.59 -14.90 -8.22
CA LEU A 193 11.00 -16.22 -8.04
C LEU A 193 10.54 -16.86 -9.37
N THR A 194 10.04 -16.05 -10.30
CA THR A 194 9.56 -16.52 -11.61
C THR A 194 10.60 -16.42 -12.72
N HIS A 195 11.87 -16.17 -12.38
CA HIS A 195 12.97 -15.99 -13.34
C HIS A 195 12.63 -15.02 -14.48
N MET A 196 11.97 -13.90 -14.17
CA MET A 196 11.68 -12.86 -15.17
C MET A 196 12.92 -11.98 -15.40
N PRO A 197 13.05 -11.31 -16.57
CA PRO A 197 14.12 -10.35 -16.80
C PRO A 197 14.29 -9.32 -15.68
N PRO A 198 15.53 -9.07 -15.22
CA PRO A 198 16.83 -9.53 -15.78
C PRO A 198 17.39 -10.82 -15.14
N TYR A 199 16.57 -11.60 -14.42
CA TYR A 199 17.03 -12.76 -13.66
C TYR A 199 17.11 -14.07 -14.47
N ASP A 200 16.56 -14.07 -15.67
CA ASP A 200 16.69 -15.15 -16.66
C ASP A 200 18.08 -15.17 -17.31
N GLU A 201 18.73 -14.01 -17.47
CA GLU A 201 20.04 -13.87 -18.09
C GLU A 201 21.21 -14.37 -17.22
N VAL A 202 21.00 -14.49 -15.90
CA VAL A 202 22.04 -14.83 -14.92
C VAL A 202 21.63 -16.00 -14.03
N THR A 203 22.59 -16.84 -13.66
CA THR A 203 22.32 -18.04 -12.85
C THR A 203 23.13 -18.06 -11.55
N GLY A 204 22.67 -18.88 -10.59
CA GLY A 204 23.35 -19.13 -9.33
C GLY A 204 23.68 -17.86 -8.54
N TYR A 205 24.96 -17.69 -8.20
CA TYR A 205 25.45 -16.58 -7.37
C TYR A 205 25.21 -15.21 -8.02
N GLN A 206 25.42 -15.08 -9.33
CA GLN A 206 25.24 -13.80 -10.03
C GLN A 206 23.78 -13.33 -9.97
N ARG A 207 22.81 -14.26 -10.08
CA ARG A 207 21.38 -13.98 -9.91
C ARG A 207 21.08 -13.39 -8.53
N ARG A 208 21.61 -14.02 -7.48
CA ARG A 208 21.45 -13.59 -6.08
C ARG A 208 22.10 -12.22 -5.83
N MET A 209 23.30 -12.01 -6.35
CA MET A 209 24.00 -10.72 -6.23
C MET A 209 23.23 -9.58 -6.94
N LEU A 210 22.73 -9.83 -8.15
CA LEU A 210 21.89 -8.88 -8.88
C LEU A 210 20.60 -8.56 -8.12
N PHE A 211 19.98 -9.56 -7.48
CA PHE A 211 18.80 -9.35 -6.64
C PHE A 211 19.08 -8.47 -5.44
N SER A 212 20.13 -8.75 -4.66
CA SER A 212 20.54 -7.94 -3.52
C SER A 212 20.84 -6.49 -3.93
N GLN A 213 21.54 -6.29 -5.06
CA GLN A 213 21.82 -4.96 -5.59
C GLN A 213 20.52 -4.20 -5.90
N ARG A 214 19.59 -4.82 -6.64
CA ARG A 214 18.31 -4.19 -6.99
C ARG A 214 17.44 -3.91 -5.77
N ALA A 215 17.41 -4.81 -4.79
CA ALA A 215 16.70 -4.58 -3.53
C ALA A 215 17.28 -3.37 -2.77
N ALA A 216 18.61 -3.23 -2.72
CA ALA A 216 19.28 -2.08 -2.13
C ALA A 216 18.99 -0.78 -2.89
N ASP A 217 18.98 -0.81 -4.22
CA ASP A 217 18.67 0.34 -5.07
C ASP A 217 17.23 0.81 -4.86
N VAL A 218 16.26 -0.11 -4.87
CA VAL A 218 14.85 0.21 -4.57
C VAL A 218 14.71 0.79 -3.16
N ASN A 219 15.46 0.27 -2.18
CA ASN A 219 15.44 0.82 -0.82
C ASN A 219 15.99 2.26 -0.75
N ARG A 220 16.99 2.59 -1.57
CA ARG A 220 17.53 3.95 -1.75
C ARG A 220 16.57 4.85 -2.53
N GLY A 221 15.57 4.28 -3.19
CA GLY A 221 14.62 5.00 -4.04
C GLY A 221 15.07 5.13 -5.50
N MET A 222 16.06 4.35 -5.92
CA MET A 222 16.43 4.19 -7.32
C MET A 222 15.61 3.03 -7.89
N TYR A 223 14.89 3.27 -8.98
CA TYR A 223 14.05 2.25 -9.61
C TYR A 223 14.72 1.81 -10.92
N PRO A 224 15.32 0.60 -10.98
CA PRO A 224 16.11 0.19 -12.15
C PRO A 224 15.33 0.17 -13.47
N GLN A 225 14.00 0.06 -13.39
CA GLN A 225 13.09 0.04 -14.54
C GLN A 225 12.80 1.44 -15.10
N GLU A 226 13.05 2.49 -14.30
CA GLU A 226 12.75 3.88 -14.64
C GLU A 226 14.00 4.66 -15.11
N LEU A 227 15.17 4.02 -15.12
CA LEU A 227 16.41 4.66 -15.59
C LEU A 227 16.30 4.90 -17.11
N PRO A 228 16.32 6.16 -17.58
CA PRO A 228 15.98 6.53 -18.97
C PRO A 228 17.01 6.12 -20.04
N GLY A 229 17.86 5.12 -19.81
CA GLY A 229 18.98 4.75 -20.69
C GLY A 229 18.87 3.43 -21.43
N LYS A 230 17.79 2.67 -21.26
CA LYS A 230 17.49 1.44 -22.04
C LYS A 230 16.15 1.51 -22.77
N MET A 231 15.68 2.72 -23.09
CA MET A 231 14.77 2.84 -24.24
C MET A 231 15.60 2.49 -25.46
N ALA A 232 15.27 1.35 -26.04
CA ALA A 232 15.94 0.73 -27.17
C ALA A 232 16.54 1.79 -28.12
N THR A 233 17.87 1.83 -28.18
CA THR A 233 18.55 2.11 -29.44
C THR A 233 18.23 0.95 -30.39
N GLY A 234 16.95 0.80 -30.74
CA GLY A 234 16.55 0.08 -31.92
C GLY A 234 17.08 0.94 -33.05
N GLY A 235 18.22 0.53 -33.59
CA GLY A 235 18.76 1.07 -34.81
C GLY A 235 17.69 0.93 -35.88
N ASP A 236 17.01 2.04 -36.15
CA ASP A 236 16.37 2.26 -37.43
C ASP A 236 17.53 2.51 -38.41
N ASP A 237 18.18 1.43 -38.84
CA ASP A 237 19.07 1.42 -40.00
C ASP A 237 18.19 1.66 -41.23
N GLY A 238 17.75 2.91 -41.37
CA GLY A 238 17.14 3.44 -42.57
C GLY A 238 18.18 3.49 -43.68
N SER A 239 18.38 2.37 -44.36
CA SER A 239 19.01 2.32 -45.67
C SER A 239 18.09 3.01 -46.68
N VAL A 240 18.48 4.21 -47.11
CA VAL A 240 18.01 4.89 -48.32
C VAL A 240 19.02 4.66 -49.43
#